data_AF-A0A915YC59-F1
#
_entry.id   AF-A0A915YC59-F1
#
_cell.length_a   1.000
_cell.length_b   1.000
_cell.length_c   1.000
_cell.angle_alpha   90.00
_cell.angle_beta   90.00
_cell.angle_gamma   90.00
#
_symmetry.space_group_name_H-M   'P 1'
#
loop_
_entity.id
_entity.type
_entity.pdbx_description
1 polymer ?
#
loop_
_entity_poly.entity_id
_entity_poly.type
_entity_poly.pdbx_seq_one_letter_code
_entity_poly.pdbx_strand_id
1 'polypeptide(L)'
;MPEISWFTPDVYKLLLRLSINIVSVTIIVRLLYYPNNPKKSYIFTYYLIGFITFFLCFCLKKLDIDTGMGLGLFAILGIIRYRTDTIEIKEMTYLFTVIGLSVINSLAANKISLVELSIVNSFTIGLIFLFEYFWLPQKKLQQTTIVTSINSIQSFQTDQLIADLEDRTGLKIVHLKIGKINYSNKNVQIIISYTQ
;
A
#
# COMPACT_ATOMS: atom_id res chain seq x y z
N MET A 1 -20.87 -33.30 -8.62
CA MET A 1 -19.57 -33.05 -7.96
C MET A 1 -18.71 -32.34 -8.99
N PRO A 2 -18.13 -31.16 -8.72
CA PRO A 2 -17.31 -30.48 -9.72
C PRO A 2 -16.09 -31.37 -10.00
N GLU A 3 -15.89 -31.74 -11.25
CA GLU A 3 -14.70 -32.49 -11.68
C GLU A 3 -13.46 -31.65 -11.39
N ILE A 4 -12.66 -32.06 -10.41
CA ILE A 4 -11.41 -31.41 -10.06
C ILE A 4 -10.39 -31.77 -11.15
N SER A 5 -10.44 -31.02 -12.24
CA SER A 5 -9.44 -31.07 -13.31
C SER A 5 -8.22 -30.26 -12.87
N TRP A 6 -7.20 -30.97 -12.38
CA TRP A 6 -6.00 -30.37 -11.79
C TRP A 6 -5.18 -29.51 -12.75
N PHE A 7 -5.26 -29.78 -14.06
CA PHE A 7 -4.50 -29.08 -15.09
C PHE A 7 -5.34 -28.85 -16.35
N THR A 8 -6.16 -27.80 -16.34
CA THR A 8 -6.85 -27.35 -17.55
C THR A 8 -5.95 -26.43 -18.38
N PRO A 9 -6.18 -26.31 -19.71
CA PRO A 9 -5.48 -25.34 -20.56
C PRO A 9 -5.52 -23.90 -20.03
N ASP A 10 -6.57 -23.57 -19.26
CA ASP A 10 -6.74 -22.25 -18.66
C ASP A 10 -5.72 -21.97 -17.56
N VAL A 11 -5.33 -22.97 -16.75
CA VAL A 11 -4.28 -22.83 -15.74
C VAL A 11 -2.95 -22.49 -16.41
N TYR A 12 -2.62 -23.16 -17.51
CA TYR A 12 -1.40 -22.84 -18.28
C TYR A 12 -1.45 -21.43 -18.85
N LYS A 13 -2.60 -21.03 -19.40
CA LYS A 13 -2.81 -19.67 -19.92
C LYS A 13 -2.70 -18.61 -18.83
N LEU A 14 -3.21 -18.89 -17.62
CA LEU A 14 -3.07 -18.04 -16.45
C LEU A 14 -1.59 -17.88 -16.08
N LEU A 15 -0.87 -18.99 -15.90
CA LEU A 15 0.55 -18.96 -15.50
C LEU A 15 1.43 -18.25 -16.52
N LEU A 16 1.22 -18.49 -17.82
CA LEU A 16 1.98 -17.84 -18.88
C LEU A 16 1.74 -16.32 -18.90
N ARG A 17 0.48 -15.88 -18.82
CA ARG A 17 0.13 -14.46 -18.77
C ARG A 17 0.60 -13.81 -17.47
N LEU A 18 0.50 -14.51 -16.35
CA LEU A 18 1.00 -14.06 -15.06
C LEU A 18 2.51 -13.87 -15.11
N SER A 19 3.25 -14.78 -15.74
CA SER A 19 4.71 -14.66 -15.90
C SER A 19 5.08 -13.40 -16.70
N ILE A 20 4.39 -13.14 -17.82
CA ILE A 20 4.59 -11.91 -18.61
C ILE A 20 4.25 -10.66 -17.78
N ASN A 21 3.19 -10.71 -16.97
CA ASN A 21 2.79 -9.61 -16.09
C ASN A 21 3.83 -9.37 -14.99
N ILE A 22 4.34 -10.44 -14.35
CA ILE A 22 5.42 -10.36 -13.35
C ILE A 22 6.64 -9.67 -13.95
N VAL A 23 7.08 -10.10 -15.14
CA VAL A 23 8.24 -9.50 -15.81
C VAL A 23 7.99 -8.02 -16.13
N SER A 24 6.84 -7.70 -16.72
CA SER A 24 6.48 -6.31 -17.09
C SER A 24 6.42 -5.38 -15.88
N VAL A 25 5.71 -5.79 -14.82
CA VAL A 25 5.60 -5.01 -13.58
C VAL A 25 6.97 -4.89 -12.90
N THR A 26 7.77 -5.95 -12.90
CA THR A 26 9.12 -5.92 -12.32
C THR A 26 10.02 -4.94 -13.05
N ILE A 27 9.98 -4.90 -14.38
CA ILE A 27 10.73 -3.93 -15.18
C ILE A 27 10.32 -2.50 -14.81
N ILE A 28 9.00 -2.22 -14.79
CA ILE A 28 8.50 -0.87 -14.48
C ILE A 28 8.91 -0.46 -13.06
N VAL A 29 8.67 -1.32 -12.07
CA VAL A 29 8.89 -0.96 -10.67
C VAL A 29 10.38 -0.92 -10.32
N ARG A 30 11.17 -1.90 -10.79
CA ARG A 30 12.58 -2.04 -10.39
C ARG A 30 13.55 -1.26 -11.27
N LEU A 31 13.31 -1.17 -12.59
CA LEU A 31 14.22 -0.47 -13.51
C LEU A 31 13.84 0.98 -13.76
N LEU A 32 12.54 1.32 -13.79
CA LEU A 32 12.10 2.70 -14.06
C LEU A 32 11.81 3.48 -12.78
N TYR A 33 11.05 2.89 -11.85
CA TYR A 33 10.59 3.61 -10.66
C TYR A 33 11.64 3.69 -9.54
N TYR A 34 12.23 2.55 -9.16
CA TYR A 34 13.17 2.46 -8.04
C TYR A 34 14.40 3.38 -8.12
N PRO A 35 15.12 3.50 -9.25
CA PRO A 35 16.31 4.36 -9.30
C PRO A 35 15.99 5.84 -9.10
N ASN A 36 14.78 6.27 -9.46
CA ASN A 36 14.38 7.67 -9.38
C ASN A 36 13.64 8.01 -8.09
N ASN A 37 13.16 7.02 -7.34
CA ASN A 37 12.37 7.23 -6.12
C ASN A 37 12.72 6.18 -5.03
N PRO A 38 13.53 6.53 -4.02
CA PRO A 38 13.99 5.59 -2.99
C PRO A 38 12.93 5.24 -1.93
N LYS A 39 11.67 5.72 -2.07
CA LYS A 39 10.61 5.42 -1.11
C LYS A 39 10.10 3.98 -1.30
N LYS A 40 10.67 3.08 -0.50
CA LYS A 40 10.37 1.64 -0.50
C LYS A 40 8.88 1.30 -0.39
N SER A 41 8.08 2.12 0.29
CA SER A 41 6.64 1.87 0.50
C SER A 41 5.83 1.85 -0.79
N TYR A 42 6.25 2.56 -1.84
CA TYR A 42 5.52 2.59 -3.12
C TYR A 42 5.77 1.36 -3.99
N ILE A 43 6.94 0.73 -3.84
CA ILE A 43 7.30 -0.50 -4.58
C ILE A 43 6.27 -1.59 -4.28
N PHE A 44 6.01 -1.81 -2.98
CA PHE A 44 5.00 -2.74 -2.49
C PHE A 44 3.62 -2.48 -3.11
N THR A 45 3.19 -1.22 -3.08
CA THR A 45 1.92 -0.78 -3.64
C THR A 45 1.80 -1.08 -5.13
N TYR A 46 2.82 -0.77 -5.92
CA TYR A 46 2.76 -1.01 -7.37
C TYR A 46 2.69 -2.50 -7.72
N TYR A 47 3.44 -3.36 -7.02
CA TYR A 47 3.35 -4.79 -7.25
C TYR A 47 1.96 -5.33 -6.89
N LEU A 48 1.45 -5.04 -5.69
CA LEU A 48 0.16 -5.56 -5.25
C LEU A 48 -1.00 -5.10 -6.11
N ILE A 49 -1.07 -3.80 -6.40
CA ILE A 49 -2.12 -3.25 -7.27
C ILE A 49 -1.99 -3.86 -8.67
N GLY A 50 -0.78 -3.94 -9.23
CA GLY A 50 -0.56 -4.54 -10.55
C GLY A 50 -1.01 -6.00 -10.64
N PHE A 51 -0.69 -6.81 -9.62
CA PHE A 51 -1.06 -8.22 -9.60
C PHE A 51 -2.55 -8.44 -9.34
N ILE A 52 -3.16 -7.74 -8.38
CA ILE A 52 -4.59 -7.93 -8.11
C ILE A 52 -5.45 -7.44 -9.28
N THR A 53 -5.07 -6.34 -9.94
CA THR A 53 -5.75 -5.88 -11.16
C THR A 53 -5.62 -6.88 -12.29
N PHE A 54 -4.44 -7.49 -12.48
CA PHE A 54 -4.27 -8.57 -13.46
C PHE A 54 -5.22 -9.74 -13.20
N PHE A 55 -5.32 -10.22 -11.95
CA PHE A 55 -6.22 -11.33 -11.62
C PHE A 55 -7.69 -10.95 -11.80
N LEU A 56 -8.09 -9.75 -11.40
CA LEU A 56 -9.44 -9.24 -11.64
C LEU A 56 -9.78 -9.25 -13.13
N CYS A 57 -8.91 -8.69 -13.98
CA CYS A 57 -9.11 -8.68 -15.43
C CYS A 57 -9.13 -10.09 -16.04
N PHE A 58 -8.27 -11.00 -15.55
CA PHE A 58 -8.23 -12.38 -16.03
C PHE A 58 -9.52 -13.13 -15.69
N CYS A 59 -9.99 -13.05 -14.44
CA CYS A 59 -11.23 -13.67 -13.99
C CYS A 59 -12.43 -13.10 -14.74
N LEU A 60 -12.50 -11.77 -14.86
CA LEU A 60 -13.55 -11.06 -15.59
C LEU A 60 -13.71 -11.55 -17.03
N LYS A 61 -12.59 -11.62 -17.75
CA LYS A 61 -12.58 -12.05 -19.15
C LYS A 61 -13.09 -13.48 -19.32
N LYS A 62 -12.93 -14.35 -18.31
CA LYS A 62 -13.40 -15.75 -18.35
C LYS A 62 -14.92 -15.85 -18.20
N LEU A 63 -15.56 -14.83 -17.65
CA LEU A 63 -16.98 -14.86 -17.32
C LEU A 63 -17.88 -14.20 -18.36
N ASP A 64 -17.30 -13.62 -19.42
CA ASP A 64 -17.99 -12.72 -20.37
C ASP A 64 -18.76 -11.60 -19.65
N ILE A 65 -18.24 -11.17 -18.49
CA ILE A 65 -18.84 -10.05 -17.76
C ILE A 65 -18.45 -8.78 -18.51
N ASP A 66 -19.47 -8.14 -19.07
CA ASP A 66 -19.37 -6.86 -19.76
C ASP A 66 -18.73 -5.78 -18.89
N THR A 67 -18.20 -4.78 -19.57
CA THR A 67 -17.54 -3.54 -19.12
C THR A 67 -18.08 -2.90 -17.82
N GLY A 68 -19.32 -3.21 -17.40
CA GLY A 68 -19.97 -2.78 -16.17
C GLY A 68 -19.27 -3.15 -14.85
N MET A 69 -18.55 -4.27 -14.78
CA MET A 69 -17.79 -4.60 -13.54
C MET A 69 -16.47 -3.82 -13.43
N GLY A 70 -15.86 -3.44 -14.57
CA GLY A 70 -14.74 -2.50 -14.59
C GLY A 70 -15.15 -1.13 -14.04
N LEU A 71 -16.35 -0.65 -14.38
CA LEU A 71 -16.95 0.57 -13.82
C LEU A 71 -17.16 0.48 -12.30
N GLY A 72 -17.55 -0.69 -11.77
CA GLY A 72 -17.68 -0.92 -10.32
C GLY A 72 -16.36 -0.79 -9.56
N LEU A 73 -15.25 -1.28 -10.14
CA LEU A 73 -13.92 -1.13 -9.53
C LEU A 73 -13.44 0.33 -9.53
N PHE A 74 -13.74 1.09 -10.59
CA PHE A 74 -13.49 2.53 -10.64
C PHE A 74 -14.34 3.31 -9.62
N ALA A 75 -15.59 2.88 -9.37
CA ALA A 75 -16.44 3.49 -8.34
C ALA A 75 -15.86 3.28 -6.93
N ILE A 76 -15.34 2.08 -6.63
CA ILE A 76 -14.67 1.78 -5.36
C ILE A 76 -13.41 2.65 -5.19
N LEU A 77 -12.60 2.79 -6.24
CA LEU A 77 -11.44 3.69 -6.22
C LEU A 77 -11.82 5.16 -6.02
N GLY A 78 -12.96 5.58 -6.58
CA GLY A 78 -13.55 6.90 -6.35
C GLY A 78 -13.89 7.12 -4.87
N ILE A 79 -14.62 6.19 -4.24
CA ILE A 79 -15.02 6.27 -2.82
C ILE A 79 -13.78 6.28 -1.90
N ILE A 80 -12.78 5.44 -2.17
CA ILE A 80 -11.54 5.38 -1.39
C ILE A 80 -10.78 6.71 -1.43
N ARG A 81 -10.87 7.48 -2.51
CA ARG A 81 -10.21 8.79 -2.66
C ARG A 81 -10.89 9.94 -1.89
N TYR A 82 -12.17 9.79 -1.50
CA TYR A 82 -12.95 10.86 -0.84
C TYR A 82 -12.81 10.92 0.69
N ARG A 83 -11.90 10.15 1.31
CA ARG A 83 -11.70 10.27 2.76
C ARG A 83 -10.92 11.54 3.13
N THR A 84 -11.40 12.19 4.18
CA THR A 84 -10.85 13.42 4.77
C THR A 84 -9.51 13.21 5.47
N ASP A 85 -9.21 12.00 5.95
CA ASP A 85 -7.92 11.65 6.54
C ASP A 85 -6.99 11.02 5.50
N THR A 86 -5.72 11.42 5.51
CA THR A 86 -4.68 10.86 4.64
C THR A 86 -4.34 9.45 5.09
N ILE A 87 -5.02 8.45 4.51
CA ILE A 87 -4.72 7.03 4.74
C ILE A 87 -3.30 6.72 4.23
N GLU A 88 -2.53 5.94 5.00
CA GLU A 88 -1.21 5.51 4.55
C GLU A 88 -1.32 4.70 3.26
N ILE A 89 -0.37 4.91 2.35
CA ILE A 89 -0.38 4.27 1.02
C ILE A 89 -0.35 2.73 1.15
N LYS A 90 0.29 2.21 2.21
CA LYS A 90 0.27 0.78 2.54
C LYS A 90 -1.16 0.33 2.83
N GLU A 91 -1.88 0.99 3.73
CA GLU A 91 -3.25 0.61 4.13
C GLU A 91 -4.24 0.66 2.96
N MET A 92 -4.14 1.67 2.10
CA MET A 92 -4.91 1.74 0.85
C MET A 92 -4.67 0.52 -0.04
N THR A 93 -3.42 0.06 -0.13
CA THR A 93 -3.03 -1.10 -0.94
C THR A 93 -3.64 -2.39 -0.39
N TYR A 94 -3.61 -2.60 0.94
CA TYR A 94 -4.25 -3.78 1.55
C TYR A 94 -5.75 -3.75 1.34
N LEU A 95 -6.39 -2.60 1.54
CA LEU A 95 -7.83 -2.45 1.32
C LEU A 95 -8.21 -2.81 -0.12
N PHE A 96 -7.49 -2.27 -1.09
CA PHE A 96 -7.71 -2.57 -2.51
C PHE A 96 -7.50 -4.06 -2.82
N THR A 97 -6.44 -4.66 -2.26
CA THR A 97 -6.11 -6.08 -2.47
C THR A 97 -7.20 -6.98 -1.90
N VAL A 98 -7.67 -6.72 -0.68
CA VAL A 98 -8.72 -7.52 -0.01
C VAL A 98 -10.04 -7.41 -0.77
N ILE A 99 -10.42 -6.21 -1.22
CA ILE A 99 -11.62 -6.03 -2.05
C ILE A 99 -11.48 -6.81 -3.35
N GLY A 100 -10.36 -6.66 -4.07
CA GLY A 100 -10.14 -7.37 -5.33
C GLY A 100 -10.17 -8.88 -5.16
N LEU A 101 -9.56 -9.40 -4.09
CA LEU A 101 -9.55 -10.83 -3.78
C LEU A 101 -10.95 -11.34 -3.43
N SER A 102 -11.72 -10.56 -2.68
CA SER A 102 -13.11 -10.89 -2.34
C SER A 102 -14.00 -10.96 -3.58
N VAL A 103 -13.80 -10.04 -4.52
CA VAL A 103 -14.50 -10.03 -5.81
C VAL A 103 -14.13 -11.27 -6.62
N ILE A 104 -12.84 -11.61 -6.73
CA ILE A 104 -12.38 -12.82 -7.43
C ILE A 104 -13.00 -14.08 -6.81
N ASN A 105 -12.99 -14.20 -5.48
CA ASN A 105 -13.55 -15.34 -4.76
C ASN A 105 -15.07 -15.47 -4.94
N SER A 106 -15.81 -14.36 -4.91
CA SER A 106 -17.26 -14.34 -5.15
C SER A 106 -17.60 -14.82 -6.57
N LEU A 107 -16.79 -14.42 -7.54
CA LEU A 107 -17.04 -14.67 -8.96
C LEU A 107 -16.68 -16.10 -9.41
N ALA A 108 -15.97 -16.85 -8.56
CA ALA A 108 -15.44 -18.16 -8.91
C ALA A 108 -16.50 -19.28 -8.96
N ALA A 109 -17.69 -19.06 -8.40
CA ALA A 109 -18.69 -20.10 -8.18
C ALA A 109 -19.17 -20.85 -9.44
N ASN A 110 -19.10 -20.25 -10.64
CA ASN A 110 -19.77 -20.80 -11.83
C ASN A 110 -18.88 -21.13 -13.04
N LYS A 111 -17.67 -20.55 -13.18
CA LYS A 111 -16.80 -20.80 -14.37
C LYS A 111 -15.29 -20.89 -14.07
N ILE A 112 -14.86 -20.68 -12.83
CA ILE A 112 -13.43 -20.69 -12.46
C ILE A 112 -13.17 -22.00 -11.72
N SER A 113 -12.08 -22.70 -12.08
CA SER A 113 -11.71 -23.94 -11.40
C SER A 113 -11.21 -23.62 -9.97
N LEU A 114 -11.50 -24.52 -9.02
CA LEU A 114 -11.00 -24.42 -7.65
C LEU A 114 -9.46 -24.30 -7.61
N VAL A 115 -8.78 -24.90 -8.58
CA VAL A 115 -7.31 -24.85 -8.73
C VAL A 115 -6.83 -23.45 -9.13
N GLU A 116 -7.47 -22.83 -10.13
CA GLU A 116 -7.15 -21.44 -10.52
C GLU A 116 -7.36 -20.49 -9.35
N LEU A 117 -8.47 -20.66 -8.62
CA LEU A 117 -8.78 -19.85 -7.46
C LEU A 117 -7.75 -20.02 -6.33
N SER A 118 -7.31 -21.26 -6.10
CA SER A 118 -6.27 -21.56 -5.12
C SER A 118 -4.94 -20.91 -5.50
N ILE A 119 -4.56 -20.97 -6.79
CA ILE A 119 -3.34 -20.30 -7.29
C ILE A 119 -3.41 -18.80 -7.05
N VAL A 120 -4.52 -18.14 -7.37
CA VAL A 120 -4.68 -16.69 -7.17
C VAL A 120 -4.60 -16.30 -5.69
N ASN A 121 -5.31 -17.01 -4.80
CA ASN A 121 -5.27 -16.75 -3.37
C ASN A 121 -3.88 -17.01 -2.78
N SER A 122 -3.28 -18.17 -3.04
CA SER A 122 -1.96 -18.52 -2.54
C SER A 122 -0.88 -17.57 -3.04
N PHE A 123 -0.93 -17.17 -4.32
CA PHE A 123 0.01 -16.21 -4.88
C PHE A 123 -0.14 -14.82 -4.25
N THR A 124 -1.38 -14.35 -4.05
CA THR A 124 -1.65 -13.04 -3.42
C THR A 124 -1.17 -13.02 -1.97
N ILE A 125 -1.50 -14.06 -1.18
CA ILE A 125 -1.03 -14.19 0.21
C ILE A 125 0.49 -14.32 0.25
N GLY A 126 1.07 -15.15 -0.63
CA GLY A 126 2.52 -15.34 -0.73
C GLY A 126 3.26 -14.05 -1.07
N LEU A 127 2.72 -13.23 -1.98
CA LEU A 127 3.26 -11.90 -2.28
C LEU A 127 3.21 -10.98 -1.07
N ILE A 128 2.06 -10.86 -0.40
CA ILE A 128 1.93 -10.03 0.79
C ILE A 128 2.96 -10.46 1.83
N PHE A 129 3.03 -11.76 2.13
CA PHE A 129 3.98 -12.31 3.09
C PHE A 129 5.44 -12.05 2.69
N LEU A 130 5.80 -12.26 1.42
CA LEU A 130 7.14 -12.02 0.91
C LEU A 130 7.54 -10.55 1.09
N PHE A 131 6.66 -9.63 0.72
CA PHE A 131 6.94 -8.19 0.88
C PHE A 131 6.89 -7.74 2.34
N GLU A 132 6.01 -8.29 3.17
CA GLU A 132 5.97 -8.03 4.61
C GLU A 132 7.32 -8.45 5.23
N TYR A 133 7.77 -9.67 4.96
CA TYR A 133 9.00 -10.21 5.54
C TYR A 133 10.29 -9.55 5.02
N PHE A 134 10.42 -9.32 3.71
CA PHE A 134 11.64 -8.74 3.13
C PHE A 134 11.75 -7.21 3.32
N TRP A 135 10.64 -6.50 3.49
CA TRP A 135 10.63 -5.03 3.51
C TRP A 135 10.29 -4.40 4.87
N LEU A 136 9.88 -5.16 5.91
CA LEU A 136 9.76 -4.66 7.30
C LEU A 136 11.07 -4.78 8.09
N PRO A 137 11.99 -3.85 7.88
CA PRO A 137 12.57 -3.20 9.05
C PRO A 137 12.45 -1.69 8.90
N GLN A 138 11.24 -1.18 9.07
CA GLN A 138 11.04 0.21 9.47
C GLN A 138 10.24 0.16 10.75
N LYS A 139 10.93 0.36 11.88
CA LYS A 139 10.27 0.78 13.12
C LYS A 139 9.35 1.94 12.73
N LYS A 140 8.04 1.78 12.92
CA LYS A 140 7.08 2.87 12.70
C LYS A 140 7.50 4.01 13.63
N LEU A 141 8.22 4.98 13.08
CA LEU A 141 8.46 6.24 13.76
C LEU A 141 7.10 6.94 13.78
N GLN A 142 6.46 6.96 14.95
CA GLN A 142 5.23 7.70 15.11
C GLN A 142 5.57 9.18 15.01
N GLN A 143 4.77 9.94 14.25
CA GLN A 143 4.97 11.37 14.06
C GLN A 143 3.84 12.14 14.74
N THR A 144 4.19 13.15 15.54
CA THR A 144 3.22 14.07 16.14
C THR A 144 3.61 15.50 15.84
N THR A 145 2.61 16.33 15.53
CA THR A 145 2.80 17.76 15.31
C THR A 145 2.54 18.51 16.60
N ILE A 146 3.54 19.22 17.11
CA ILE A 146 3.46 20.08 18.28
C ILE A 146 3.54 21.53 17.81
N VAL A 147 2.66 22.39 18.31
CA VAL A 147 2.71 23.83 18.05
C VAL A 147 3.45 24.49 19.21
N THR A 148 4.52 25.22 18.92
CA THR A 148 5.26 26.01 19.91
C THR A 148 5.43 27.45 19.42
N SER A 149 5.83 28.36 20.30
CA SER A 149 6.05 29.76 19.96
C SER A 149 7.38 29.98 19.23
N ILE A 150 7.42 30.95 18.30
CA ILE A 150 8.62 31.33 17.51
C ILE A 150 9.83 31.63 18.41
N ASN A 151 9.59 32.33 19.54
CA ASN A 151 10.65 32.78 20.44
C ASN A 151 11.41 31.61 21.06
N SER A 152 10.69 30.53 21.40
CA SER A 152 11.29 29.34 22.02
C SER A 152 12.27 28.66 21.06
N ILE A 153 11.94 28.56 19.77
CA ILE A 153 12.82 27.92 18.78
C ILE A 153 14.09 28.75 18.55
N GLN A 154 13.98 30.07 18.58
CA GLN A 154 15.11 30.97 18.34
C GLN A 154 16.06 31.05 19.55
N SER A 155 15.56 30.80 20.77
CA SER A 155 16.35 30.84 22.00
C SER A 155 17.06 29.54 22.34
N PHE A 156 16.56 28.38 21.90
CA PHE A 156 17.12 27.08 22.26
C PHE A 156 18.17 26.59 21.25
N GLN A 157 19.27 26.03 21.75
CA GLN A 157 20.12 25.14 20.95
C GLN A 157 19.35 23.83 20.65
N THR A 158 19.59 23.21 19.50
CA THR A 158 18.80 22.04 19.02
C THR A 158 18.68 20.94 20.07
N ASP A 159 19.74 20.68 20.84
CA ASP A 159 19.77 19.65 21.89
C ASP A 159 18.90 20.02 23.10
N GLN A 160 18.83 21.30 23.47
CA GLN A 160 17.97 21.78 24.55
C GLN A 160 16.48 21.73 24.17
N LEU A 161 16.18 21.99 22.89
CA LEU A 161 14.82 21.90 22.37
C LEU A 161 14.33 20.44 22.36
N ILE A 162 15.22 19.49 22.05
CA ILE A 162 14.91 18.07 22.13
C ILE A 162 14.63 17.69 23.59
N ALA A 163 15.51 18.06 24.53
CA ALA A 163 15.33 17.75 25.95
C ALA A 163 14.01 18.32 26.53
N ASP A 164 13.65 19.58 26.22
CA ASP A 164 12.38 20.17 26.65
C ASP A 164 11.17 19.43 26.06
N LEU A 165 11.24 19.04 24.79
CA LEU A 165 10.16 18.31 24.13
C LEU A 165 10.06 16.86 24.64
N GLU A 166 11.17 16.18 24.93
CA GLU A 166 11.18 14.85 25.55
C GLU A 166 10.58 14.89 26.96
N ASP A 167 10.94 15.89 27.77
CA ASP A 167 10.41 16.07 29.14
C ASP A 167 8.91 16.35 29.15
N ARG A 168 8.44 17.22 28.24
CA ARG A 168 7.02 17.60 28.14
C ARG A 168 6.13 16.53 27.54
N THR A 169 6.68 15.66 26.68
CA THR A 169 5.89 14.64 25.98
C THR A 169 6.06 13.24 26.55
N GLY A 170 7.12 13.01 27.33
CA GLY A 170 7.51 11.68 27.81
C GLY A 170 7.97 10.73 26.69
N LEU A 171 8.23 11.25 25.49
CA LEU A 171 8.58 10.46 24.30
C LEU A 171 10.05 10.63 23.96
N LYS A 172 10.72 9.54 23.57
CA LYS A 172 12.09 9.60 23.08
C LYS A 172 12.12 10.05 21.62
N ILE A 173 12.57 11.28 21.38
CA ILE A 173 12.56 11.92 20.06
C ILE A 173 13.75 11.42 19.24
N VAL A 174 13.46 10.87 18.05
CA VAL A 174 14.47 10.34 17.12
C VAL A 174 14.80 11.36 16.03
N HIS A 175 13.79 12.08 15.55
CA HIS A 175 13.96 13.14 14.55
C HIS A 175 13.05 14.32 14.83
N LEU A 176 13.58 15.53 14.67
CA LEU A 176 12.86 16.79 14.79
C LEU A 176 12.88 17.52 13.44
N LYS A 177 11.72 17.94 12.95
CA LYS A 177 11.58 18.72 11.72
C LYS A 177 10.75 19.97 11.97
N ILE A 178 11.28 21.14 11.59
CA ILE A 178 10.54 22.40 11.63
C ILE A 178 9.56 22.42 10.46
N GLY A 179 8.28 22.55 10.77
CA GLY A 179 7.17 22.64 9.83
C GLY A 179 6.84 24.09 9.48
N LYS A 180 5.54 24.41 9.43
CA LYS A 180 5.06 25.73 9.01
C LYS A 180 5.31 26.77 10.10
N ILE A 181 5.91 27.89 9.72
CA ILE A 181 6.09 29.08 10.57
C ILE A 181 4.97 30.07 10.25
N ASN A 182 4.17 30.42 11.25
CA ASN A 182 3.16 31.46 11.14
C ASN A 182 3.62 32.71 11.91
N TYR A 183 4.16 33.67 11.18
CA TYR A 183 4.64 34.94 11.73
C TYR A 183 3.51 35.80 12.32
N SER A 184 2.29 35.69 11.79
CA SER A 184 1.14 36.47 12.27
C SER A 184 0.73 36.07 13.68
N ASN A 185 0.72 34.75 13.96
CA ASN A 185 0.33 34.21 15.26
C ASN A 185 1.55 33.87 16.14
N LYS A 186 2.76 34.20 15.70
CA LYS A 186 4.04 33.88 16.37
C LYS A 186 4.19 32.39 16.76
N ASN A 187 3.62 31.50 15.96
CA ASN A 187 3.59 30.05 16.23
C ASN A 187 4.35 29.28 15.14
N VAL A 188 4.95 28.17 15.53
CA VAL A 188 5.65 27.23 14.67
C VAL A 188 5.15 25.84 14.93
N GLN A 189 4.86 25.12 13.85
CA GLN A 189 4.61 23.70 13.90
C GLN A 189 5.94 22.95 13.89
N ILE A 190 6.17 22.11 14.89
CA ILE A 190 7.28 21.16 14.94
C ILE A 190 6.70 19.77 14.74
N ILE A 191 7.28 19.02 13.82
CA ILE A 191 6.95 17.62 13.59
C ILE A 191 8.04 16.79 14.27
N ILE A 192 7.67 16.09 15.35
CA ILE A 192 8.56 15.17 16.05
C ILE A 192 8.29 13.74 15.59
N SER A 193 9.34 12.97 15.37
CA SER A 193 9.28 11.52 15.09
C SER A 193 9.87 10.78 16.28
N TYR A 194 9.13 9.87 16.88
CA TYR A 194 9.54 9.11 18.06
C TYR A 194 9.33 7.62 17.87
N THR A 195 10.07 6.83 18.65
CA THR A 195 9.85 5.38 18.79
C THR A 195 9.20 5.14 20.13
N GLN A 196 8.02 4.51 20.11
CA GLN A 196 7.34 3.98 21.29
C GLN A 196 7.61 2.48 21.37
#